data_AF-A0A8J5GLQ0-F1
#
_entry.id   AF-A0A8J5GLQ0-F1
#
_cell.length_a   1.000
_cell.length_b   1.000
_cell.length_c   1.000
_cell.angle_alpha   90.00
_cell.angle_beta   90.00
_cell.angle_gamma   90.00
#
_symmetry.space_group_name_H-M   'P 1'
#
loop_
_entity.id
_entity.type
_entity.pdbx_description
1 polymer ?
#
loop_
_entity_poly.entity_id
_entity_poly.type
_entity_poly.pdbx_seq_one_letter_code
_entity_poly.pdbx_strand_id
1 'polypeptide(L)'
;MMTKKRMMTSTLSDSYSSTEGTATIISSAGGGRTRPYDLLSGGDCDGDLLDKEGRGGCDDDLLSRRTTNKLNSSLRICSPSKIVPFPLLDPNQGGKGLTISPKSHLVAVLRSSRAGLVGETASSAMVKGAVATAVTCAAAACAVTALVVGQRAQSSVRWDHVDAVVRELEESCATPIKKLRQVADAMAVEMHAGLASEGGTKLKMLISYVDNLPTGDETGLFYALDLGGTNFRVLRVQLGGKEGRVVKQEFEEVSIPPQLMTGGSDELFDFIASALARFVASEGEDYHLPVGRQRELGFTFSFPVRQISIGSGTLVKWTKGFNIDATVGEDVVAELARAMERQGLNMRVSALVNDTIGTLAGGRYHDEDVVAAVILGTGTNAAYVERAEAIPKWRGLLPKSGDMVINMEWGNFSSAHLPVTEYDRALDDESLNPGEQIYEKLISGMYLGEIVRRILLRLAKEAALFGETVPEKLQVPFVLRSSDLDVVGTKLKDELGISSTSLRVRKVVVQICEVVARRSGRLAAAGIVGIMKKVGRDDAGEEGSRIPRTVIAMDGGLYEHYAMVSATVQCTVKEMLGEEATASVVIKMANDGSGVGAALLAASHSQYLELEQSQ
;
A
#
# COMPACT_ATOMS: atom_id res chain seq x y z
N MET A 1 -11.99 53.94 -36.35
CA MET A 1 -11.43 53.11 -37.45
C MET A 1 -11.83 51.67 -37.14
N MET A 2 -12.99 51.17 -37.61
CA MET A 2 -13.13 50.38 -38.85
C MET A 2 -11.94 49.41 -39.04
N THR A 3 -12.12 48.09 -39.14
CA THR A 3 -13.08 47.42 -40.01
C THR A 3 -13.35 45.96 -39.61
N LYS A 4 -14.62 45.56 -39.64
CA LYS A 4 -15.14 44.19 -39.73
C LYS A 4 -14.75 43.54 -41.06
N LYS A 5 -14.61 42.21 -41.10
CA LYS A 5 -15.03 41.42 -42.28
C LYS A 5 -15.72 40.13 -41.86
N ARG A 6 -16.79 39.84 -42.61
CA ARG A 6 -17.92 38.95 -42.32
C ARG A 6 -17.81 37.72 -43.22
N MET A 7 -18.23 36.56 -42.69
CA MET A 7 -18.88 35.39 -43.31
C MET A 7 -18.67 35.08 -44.80
N MET A 8 -18.43 33.78 -45.08
CA MET A 8 -19.35 33.01 -45.94
C MET A 8 -19.26 31.50 -45.66
N THR A 9 -20.45 30.91 -45.62
CA THR A 9 -20.84 29.50 -45.49
C THR A 9 -20.75 28.74 -46.81
N SER A 10 -20.38 27.45 -46.80
CA SER A 10 -21.01 26.45 -47.68
C SER A 10 -20.86 25.04 -47.11
N THR A 11 -22.01 24.40 -46.95
CA THR A 11 -22.31 22.99 -46.74
C THR A 11 -21.76 22.08 -47.85
N LEU A 12 -21.30 20.87 -47.51
CA LEU A 12 -21.67 19.62 -48.20
C LEU A 12 -21.29 18.39 -47.36
N SER A 13 -22.14 17.39 -47.53
CA SER A 13 -22.39 16.17 -46.77
C SER A 13 -21.46 15.00 -47.10
N ASP A 14 -21.58 13.98 -46.25
CA ASP A 14 -21.43 12.52 -46.48
C ASP A 14 -20.26 11.88 -45.71
N SER A 15 -20.52 11.31 -44.53
CA SER A 15 -21.17 10.02 -44.23
C SER A 15 -20.21 8.84 -44.34
N TYR A 16 -19.72 8.34 -43.20
CA TYR A 16 -19.44 6.92 -42.98
C TYR A 16 -19.52 6.60 -41.48
N SER A 17 -20.38 5.64 -41.17
CA SER A 17 -20.65 5.08 -39.84
C SER A 17 -19.62 4.02 -39.45
N SER A 18 -19.26 3.96 -38.18
CA SER A 18 -19.09 2.66 -37.51
C SER A 18 -19.33 2.82 -36.01
N THR A 19 -20.35 2.12 -35.57
CA THR A 19 -20.86 1.89 -34.22
C THR A 19 -19.88 1.09 -33.35
N GLU A 20 -19.75 1.48 -32.08
CA GLU A 20 -19.52 0.66 -30.87
C GLU A 20 -19.48 1.68 -29.71
N GLY A 21 -20.46 1.79 -28.81
CA GLY A 21 -20.84 0.78 -27.83
C GLY A 21 -20.59 1.35 -26.42
N THR A 22 -21.23 2.47 -26.08
CA THR A 22 -21.19 3.09 -24.74
C THR A 22 -21.99 2.26 -23.74
N ALA A 23 -21.32 1.68 -22.75
CA ALA A 23 -21.96 1.05 -21.59
C ALA A 23 -22.22 2.12 -20.50
N THR A 24 -23.47 2.54 -20.43
CA THR A 24 -24.02 3.37 -19.34
C THR A 24 -24.19 2.50 -18.10
N ILE A 25 -23.48 2.80 -17.00
CA ILE A 25 -23.77 2.22 -15.69
C ILE A 25 -24.86 3.08 -15.02
N ILE A 26 -26.07 2.55 -14.99
CA ILE A 26 -27.20 3.04 -14.20
C ILE A 26 -27.10 2.39 -12.82
N SER A 27 -26.78 3.14 -11.76
CA SER A 27 -27.05 2.68 -10.40
C SER A 27 -28.43 3.16 -9.96
N SER A 28 -29.37 2.22 -9.90
CA SER A 28 -30.72 2.42 -9.41
C SER A 28 -30.76 2.74 -7.92
N ALA A 29 -31.47 3.82 -7.57
CA ALA A 29 -31.95 4.08 -6.22
C ALA A 29 -32.95 3.01 -5.77
N GLY A 30 -32.76 2.48 -4.56
CA GLY A 30 -33.69 1.60 -3.87
C GLY A 30 -33.76 1.98 -2.40
N GLY A 31 -34.79 2.76 -2.05
CA GLY A 31 -35.07 3.15 -0.67
C GLY A 31 -35.60 1.99 0.16
N GLY A 32 -35.06 1.84 1.37
CA GLY A 32 -35.56 0.95 2.41
C GLY A 32 -35.48 1.66 3.76
N ARG A 33 -36.63 2.09 4.27
CA ARG A 33 -36.80 2.63 5.62
C ARG A 33 -36.66 1.51 6.65
N THR A 34 -35.86 1.71 7.69
CA THR A 34 -36.11 1.14 9.02
C THR A 34 -35.72 2.14 10.11
N ARG A 35 -36.64 2.34 11.05
CA ARG A 35 -36.58 3.26 12.20
C ARG A 35 -35.78 2.67 13.37
N PRO A 36 -35.37 3.49 14.35
CA PRO A 36 -34.48 3.09 15.45
C PRO A 36 -35.24 2.46 16.63
N TYR A 37 -34.53 1.67 17.42
CA TYR A 37 -34.94 1.26 18.77
C TYR A 37 -34.01 1.93 19.78
N ASP A 38 -34.61 2.76 20.65
CA ASP A 38 -34.11 3.11 21.97
C ASP A 38 -34.07 1.87 22.89
N LEU A 39 -33.19 1.87 23.90
CA LEU A 39 -33.50 1.58 25.31
C LEU A 39 -32.20 1.51 26.19
N LEU A 40 -32.09 2.50 27.08
CA LEU A 40 -31.82 2.42 28.53
C LEU A 40 -30.51 1.83 29.10
N SER A 41 -29.70 2.75 29.66
CA SER A 41 -29.25 2.88 31.06
C SER A 41 -28.96 1.64 31.93
N GLY A 42 -27.76 1.66 32.54
CA GLY A 42 -27.57 1.49 33.98
C GLY A 42 -26.92 0.19 34.46
N GLY A 43 -25.84 0.31 35.24
CA GLY A 43 -25.35 -0.77 36.12
C GLY A 43 -23.85 -0.72 36.42
N ASP A 44 -23.48 0.02 37.46
CA ASP A 44 -22.22 -0.12 38.20
C ASP A 44 -22.10 -1.50 38.84
N CYS A 45 -20.88 -2.05 38.92
CA CYS A 45 -20.43 -2.94 39.98
C CYS A 45 -18.89 -2.88 40.11
N ASP A 46 -18.43 -2.36 41.25
CA ASP A 46 -17.10 -2.55 41.84
C ASP A 46 -16.84 -4.02 42.22
N GLY A 47 -15.56 -4.42 42.32
CA GLY A 47 -15.17 -5.60 43.11
C GLY A 47 -13.85 -6.27 42.74
N ASP A 48 -12.82 -5.94 43.51
CA ASP A 48 -11.41 -6.39 43.52
C ASP A 48 -11.08 -7.91 43.52
N LEU A 49 -9.80 -8.18 43.17
CA LEU A 49 -8.81 -9.11 43.80
C LEU A 49 -8.18 -10.26 42.94
N LEU A 50 -6.84 -10.10 42.80
CA LEU A 50 -5.72 -11.07 42.89
C LEU A 50 -5.12 -11.74 41.63
N ASP A 51 -3.94 -11.22 41.27
CA ASP A 51 -2.65 -11.88 41.01
C ASP A 51 -2.62 -13.39 40.69
N LYS A 52 -2.06 -13.71 39.50
CA LYS A 52 -0.93 -14.63 39.34
C LYS A 52 -0.13 -14.33 38.07
N GLU A 53 1.19 -14.16 38.24
CA GLU A 53 2.21 -14.13 37.19
C GLU A 53 2.23 -15.40 36.31
N GLY A 54 2.58 -15.24 35.04
CA GLY A 54 3.01 -16.36 34.21
C GLY A 54 3.07 -16.09 32.71
N ARG A 55 4.17 -15.49 32.24
CA ARG A 55 4.78 -15.54 30.89
C ARG A 55 3.90 -16.06 29.74
N GLY A 56 3.52 -15.17 28.82
CA GLY A 56 3.02 -15.52 27.50
C GLY A 56 3.72 -14.68 26.43
N GLY A 57 4.75 -15.22 25.79
CA GLY A 57 5.25 -14.70 24.53
C GLY A 57 4.22 -14.91 23.43
N CYS A 58 4.12 -13.97 22.48
CA CYS A 58 3.26 -14.13 21.31
C CYS A 58 3.76 -15.29 20.44
N ASP A 59 3.12 -16.46 20.58
CA ASP A 59 3.29 -17.58 19.67
C ASP A 59 2.64 -17.30 18.30
N ASP A 60 3.32 -17.76 17.26
CA ASP A 60 3.03 -17.71 15.81
C ASP A 60 1.69 -18.33 15.34
N ASP A 61 0.74 -18.60 16.24
CA ASP A 61 -0.38 -19.52 15.96
C ASP A 61 -1.76 -18.85 15.77
N LEU A 62 -1.82 -17.51 15.79
CA LEU A 62 -3.07 -16.74 15.65
C LEU A 62 -3.48 -16.42 14.19
N LEU A 63 -2.57 -16.58 13.22
CA LEU A 63 -2.86 -16.39 11.79
C LEU A 63 -3.34 -17.67 11.08
N SER A 64 -3.11 -18.85 11.65
CA SER A 64 -3.53 -20.14 11.07
C SER A 64 -5.01 -20.49 11.35
N ARG A 65 -5.64 -19.89 12.37
CA ARG A 65 -6.99 -20.28 12.83
C ARG A 65 -8.16 -19.40 12.35
N ARG A 66 -7.92 -18.37 11.55
CA ARG A 66 -9.01 -17.51 11.00
C ARG A 66 -9.38 -17.77 9.54
N THR A 67 -8.74 -18.71 8.85
CA THR A 67 -9.03 -19.08 7.45
C THR A 67 -9.90 -20.34 7.28
N THR A 68 -10.36 -20.97 8.35
CA THR A 68 -11.17 -22.20 8.26
C THR A 68 -12.68 -22.02 8.51
N ASN A 69 -13.17 -20.81 8.80
CA ASN A 69 -14.61 -20.57 9.02
C ASN A 69 -15.16 -19.47 8.10
N LYS A 70 -15.14 -19.69 6.77
CA LYS A 70 -15.98 -18.97 5.79
C LYS A 70 -15.91 -19.58 4.38
N LEU A 71 -16.10 -20.89 4.26
CA LEU A 71 -16.26 -21.57 2.97
C LEU A 71 -17.18 -22.78 3.16
N ASN A 72 -18.46 -22.53 3.45
CA ASN A 72 -19.50 -23.55 3.37
C ASN A 72 -20.89 -22.90 3.26
N SER A 73 -21.18 -22.29 2.11
CA SER A 73 -22.56 -22.01 1.71
C SER A 73 -22.66 -21.76 0.21
N SER A 74 -22.41 -22.80 -0.61
CA SER A 74 -23.01 -22.97 -1.95
C SER A 74 -22.53 -24.28 -2.59
N LEU A 75 -23.12 -25.42 -2.23
CA LEU A 75 -23.18 -26.57 -3.12
C LEU A 75 -24.39 -27.42 -2.74
N ARG A 76 -25.45 -27.31 -3.56
CA ARG A 76 -26.60 -28.19 -3.52
C ARG A 76 -26.19 -29.59 -3.98
N ILE A 77 -26.74 -30.54 -3.24
CA ILE A 77 -26.58 -31.98 -3.28
C ILE A 77 -27.31 -32.58 -4.50
N CYS A 78 -26.66 -33.52 -5.19
CA CYS A 78 -27.32 -34.69 -5.78
C CYS A 78 -26.73 -35.93 -5.09
N SER A 79 -27.60 -36.69 -4.43
CA SER A 79 -27.30 -37.93 -3.70
C SER A 79 -26.79 -39.05 -4.62
N PRO A 80 -26.13 -40.10 -4.08
CA PRO A 80 -26.90 -41.24 -3.59
C PRO A 80 -26.40 -41.88 -2.28
N SER A 81 -27.37 -42.17 -1.41
CA SER A 81 -27.65 -43.49 -0.83
C SER A 81 -26.51 -44.39 -0.30
N LYS A 82 -26.57 -44.56 1.03
CA LYS A 82 -26.55 -45.83 1.80
C LYS A 82 -25.20 -46.43 2.32
N ILE A 83 -25.08 -46.30 3.64
CA ILE A 83 -24.93 -47.38 4.66
C ILE A 83 -23.52 -47.69 5.24
N VAL A 84 -23.35 -47.19 6.48
CA VAL A 84 -22.96 -47.85 7.77
C VAL A 84 -21.49 -48.30 8.01
N PRO A 85 -20.95 -48.14 9.25
CA PRO A 85 -19.54 -47.90 9.53
C PRO A 85 -18.79 -49.12 10.09
N PHE A 86 -17.45 -49.07 10.12
CA PHE A 86 -16.61 -49.94 10.96
C PHE A 86 -15.52 -49.13 11.69
N PRO A 87 -15.04 -49.62 12.86
CA PRO A 87 -14.49 -48.81 13.94
C PRO A 87 -12.96 -48.69 13.93
N LEU A 88 -12.51 -47.71 14.71
CA LEU A 88 -11.13 -47.48 15.14
C LEU A 88 -10.49 -48.74 15.72
N LEU A 89 -9.24 -49.02 15.31
CA LEU A 89 -8.34 -49.98 15.96
C LEU A 89 -7.04 -49.30 16.40
N ASP A 90 -6.67 -49.71 17.60
CA ASP A 90 -5.61 -49.36 18.55
C ASP A 90 -4.16 -49.48 17.99
N PRO A 91 -3.25 -48.53 18.27
CA PRO A 91 -1.86 -48.60 17.81
C PRO A 91 -0.99 -49.36 18.82
N ASN A 92 -0.94 -50.68 18.74
CA ASN A 92 0.11 -51.47 19.39
C ASN A 92 0.22 -52.90 18.86
N GLN A 93 0.69 -53.09 17.63
CA GLN A 93 1.41 -54.31 17.24
C GLN A 93 2.48 -54.00 16.18
N GLY A 94 3.73 -54.25 16.53
CA GLY A 94 4.88 -54.11 15.65
C GLY A 94 4.94 -55.17 14.55
N GLY A 95 5.58 -54.83 13.43
CA GLY A 95 5.78 -55.78 12.34
C GLY A 95 6.59 -55.20 11.19
N LYS A 96 7.93 -55.31 11.30
CA LYS A 96 8.93 -55.49 10.24
C LYS A 96 8.63 -54.84 8.87
N GLY A 97 9.33 -53.74 8.59
CA GLY A 97 9.40 -53.13 7.26
C GLY A 97 9.99 -54.09 6.23
N LEU A 98 9.25 -54.32 5.15
CA LEU A 98 9.76 -54.94 3.93
C LEU A 98 10.28 -53.83 3.00
N THR A 99 11.60 -53.79 2.87
CA THR A 99 12.31 -53.25 1.71
C THR A 99 11.83 -53.95 0.43
N ILE A 100 11.21 -53.20 -0.49
CA ILE A 100 10.82 -53.69 -1.81
C ILE A 100 12.08 -53.70 -2.70
N SER A 101 12.68 -54.88 -2.86
CA SER A 101 13.73 -55.15 -3.85
C SER A 101 13.09 -55.39 -5.23
N PRO A 102 13.65 -54.85 -6.34
CA PRO A 102 13.11 -54.96 -7.70
C PRO A 102 13.36 -56.34 -8.34
N LYS A 103 13.09 -57.44 -7.60
CA LYS A 103 13.20 -58.82 -8.09
C LYS A 103 11.87 -59.56 -8.21
N SER A 104 10.75 -58.98 -7.78
CA SER A 104 9.45 -59.68 -7.74
C SER A 104 8.62 -59.61 -9.02
N HIS A 105 8.85 -58.64 -9.92
CA HIS A 105 8.07 -58.55 -11.17
C HIS A 105 8.61 -59.41 -12.32
N LEU A 106 9.90 -59.74 -12.35
CA LEU A 106 10.46 -60.59 -13.42
C LEU A 106 10.09 -62.07 -13.23
N VAL A 107 9.80 -62.51 -12.01
CA VAL A 107 9.45 -63.91 -11.69
C VAL A 107 7.97 -64.21 -11.97
N ALA A 108 7.09 -63.20 -11.93
CA ALA A 108 5.67 -63.38 -12.23
C ALA A 108 5.40 -63.56 -13.74
N VAL A 109 6.14 -62.86 -14.61
CA VAL A 109 6.02 -62.99 -16.07
C VAL A 109 6.58 -64.33 -16.57
N LEU A 110 7.58 -64.90 -15.88
CA LEU A 110 8.13 -66.22 -16.23
C LEU A 110 7.34 -67.40 -15.66
N ARG A 111 6.37 -67.18 -14.75
CA ARG A 111 5.53 -68.25 -14.18
C ARG A 111 4.19 -68.46 -14.89
N SER A 112 3.70 -67.51 -15.70
CA SER A 112 2.46 -67.71 -16.46
C SER A 112 2.64 -68.44 -17.80
N SER A 113 3.87 -68.71 -18.24
CA SER A 113 4.14 -69.47 -19.47
C SER A 113 4.33 -70.99 -19.25
N ARG A 114 4.07 -71.51 -18.05
CA ARG A 114 4.24 -72.96 -17.75
C ARG A 114 2.95 -73.71 -17.42
N ALA A 115 1.79 -73.07 -17.51
CA ALA A 115 0.49 -73.72 -17.32
C ALA A 115 -0.36 -73.55 -18.59
N GLY A 116 -0.13 -74.42 -19.57
CA GLY A 116 -0.92 -74.48 -20.81
C GLY A 116 -0.05 -74.66 -22.04
N LEU A 117 0.49 -75.88 -22.22
CA LEU A 117 0.97 -76.42 -23.51
C LEU A 117 1.24 -77.92 -23.30
N VAL A 118 0.17 -78.70 -23.24
CA VAL A 118 0.21 -80.12 -23.61
C VAL A 118 -0.26 -80.16 -25.06
N GLY A 119 0.62 -80.55 -25.97
CA GLY A 119 0.29 -80.80 -27.38
C GLY A 119 0.57 -79.63 -28.31
N GLU A 120 1.80 -79.58 -28.83
CA GLU A 120 2.20 -79.23 -30.21
C GLU A 120 3.63 -78.69 -30.18
N THR A 121 4.46 -79.15 -31.12
CA THR A 121 5.84 -78.73 -31.29
C THR A 121 5.89 -77.24 -31.66
N ALA A 122 5.95 -76.36 -30.65
CA ALA A 122 6.30 -74.97 -30.86
C ALA A 122 7.72 -74.92 -31.45
N SER A 123 7.84 -74.47 -32.69
CA SER A 123 9.12 -74.27 -33.37
C SER A 123 10.07 -73.46 -32.47
N SER A 124 11.37 -73.81 -32.47
CA SER A 124 12.43 -73.04 -31.78
C SER A 124 12.33 -71.52 -32.05
N ALA A 125 11.78 -71.13 -33.19
CA ALA A 125 11.51 -69.74 -33.56
C ALA A 125 10.48 -69.04 -32.64
N MET A 126 9.45 -69.75 -32.17
CA MET A 126 8.35 -69.19 -31.38
C MET A 126 8.78 -68.89 -29.94
N VAL A 127 9.59 -69.78 -29.34
CA VAL A 127 10.20 -69.57 -28.02
C VAL A 127 11.25 -68.45 -28.07
N LYS A 128 12.08 -68.40 -29.13
CA LYS A 128 13.03 -67.30 -29.34
C LYS A 128 12.32 -65.95 -29.53
N GLY A 129 11.19 -65.94 -30.25
CA GLY A 129 10.35 -64.75 -30.40
C GLY A 129 9.76 -64.26 -29.08
N ALA A 130 9.21 -65.16 -28.25
CA ALA A 130 8.67 -64.80 -26.94
C ALA A 130 9.73 -64.26 -25.96
N VAL A 131 10.93 -64.87 -25.95
CA VAL A 131 12.06 -64.40 -25.14
C VAL A 131 12.58 -63.05 -25.63
N ALA A 132 12.70 -62.84 -26.95
CA ALA A 132 13.08 -61.56 -27.52
C ALA A 132 12.09 -60.44 -27.14
N THR A 133 10.79 -60.70 -27.27
CA THR A 133 9.73 -59.75 -26.87
C THR A 133 9.77 -59.42 -25.38
N ALA A 134 9.96 -60.42 -24.51
CA ALA A 134 10.07 -60.21 -23.07
C ALA A 134 11.29 -59.35 -22.68
N VAL A 135 12.44 -59.59 -23.34
CA VAL A 135 13.66 -58.80 -23.14
C VAL A 135 13.48 -57.36 -23.63
N THR A 136 12.83 -57.14 -24.78
CA THR A 136 12.54 -55.79 -25.27
C THR A 136 11.58 -55.02 -24.36
N CYS A 137 10.53 -55.68 -23.83
CA CYS A 137 9.59 -55.06 -22.89
C CYS A 137 10.28 -54.71 -21.55
N ALA A 138 11.13 -55.59 -21.04
CA ALA A 138 11.90 -55.32 -19.81
C ALA A 138 12.89 -54.16 -20.00
N ALA A 139 13.61 -54.11 -21.14
CA ALA A 139 14.51 -53.01 -21.47
C ALA A 139 13.77 -51.66 -21.58
N ALA A 140 12.60 -51.64 -22.23
CA ALA A 140 11.74 -50.46 -22.32
C ALA A 140 11.24 -50.01 -20.94
N ALA A 141 10.80 -50.94 -20.08
CA ALA A 141 10.37 -50.64 -18.71
C ALA A 141 11.51 -50.07 -17.85
N CYS A 142 12.72 -50.62 -17.97
CA CYS A 142 13.91 -50.09 -17.30
C CYS A 142 14.28 -48.69 -17.81
N ALA A 143 14.21 -48.44 -19.11
CA ALA A 143 14.48 -47.12 -19.70
C ALA A 143 13.46 -46.07 -19.24
N VAL A 144 12.16 -46.41 -19.22
CA VAL A 144 11.11 -45.53 -18.68
C VAL A 144 11.32 -45.27 -17.20
N THR A 145 11.66 -46.29 -16.42
CA THR A 145 11.93 -46.13 -14.98
C THR A 145 13.14 -45.23 -14.74
N ALA A 146 14.23 -45.43 -15.48
CA ALA A 146 15.43 -44.58 -15.39
C ALA A 146 15.11 -43.12 -15.78
N LEU A 147 14.28 -42.91 -16.80
CA LEU A 147 13.83 -41.57 -17.22
C LEU A 147 12.96 -40.91 -16.14
N VAL A 148 12.01 -41.64 -15.55
CA VAL A 148 11.16 -41.13 -14.45
C VAL A 148 11.99 -40.83 -13.20
N VAL A 149 12.96 -41.69 -12.86
CA VAL A 149 13.88 -41.46 -11.74
C VAL A 149 14.77 -40.25 -12.02
N GLY A 150 15.30 -40.13 -13.24
CA GLY A 150 16.09 -38.97 -13.66
C GLY A 150 15.29 -37.66 -13.61
N GLN A 151 14.06 -37.66 -14.10
CA GLN A 151 13.14 -36.51 -14.02
C GLN A 151 12.79 -36.16 -12.57
N ARG A 152 12.59 -37.15 -11.70
CA ARG A 152 12.34 -36.93 -10.27
C ARG A 152 13.56 -36.36 -9.55
N ALA A 153 14.76 -36.88 -9.85
CA ALA A 153 16.00 -36.37 -9.29
C ALA A 153 16.25 -34.92 -9.74
N GLN A 154 16.06 -34.62 -11.02
CA GLN A 154 16.19 -33.26 -11.55
C GLN A 154 15.15 -32.30 -10.96
N SER A 155 13.90 -32.76 -10.80
CA SER A 155 12.85 -32.01 -10.10
C SER A 155 13.22 -31.75 -8.63
N SER A 156 13.78 -32.74 -7.92
CA SER A 156 14.25 -32.56 -6.54
C SER A 156 15.30 -31.47 -6.46
N VAL A 157 16.35 -31.53 -7.28
CA VAL A 157 17.43 -30.54 -7.28
C VAL A 157 16.91 -29.12 -7.56
N ARG A 158 15.97 -28.98 -8.50
CA ARG A 158 15.33 -27.67 -8.78
C ARG A 158 14.61 -27.13 -7.56
N TRP A 159 13.84 -27.97 -6.88
CA TRP A 159 13.10 -27.57 -5.70
C TRP A 159 14.00 -27.29 -4.49
N ASP A 160 15.12 -28.02 -4.34
CA ASP A 160 16.13 -27.71 -3.34
C ASP A 160 16.74 -26.31 -3.58
N HIS A 161 16.91 -25.92 -4.84
CA HIS A 161 17.33 -24.55 -5.21
C HIS A 161 16.25 -23.50 -4.91
N VAL A 162 14.98 -23.78 -5.23
CA VAL A 162 13.86 -22.89 -4.87
C VAL A 162 13.83 -22.66 -3.36
N ASP A 163 13.90 -23.73 -2.57
CA ASP A 163 13.84 -23.67 -1.11
C ASP A 163 15.07 -22.93 -0.55
N ALA A 164 16.25 -23.07 -1.18
CA ALA A 164 17.45 -22.33 -0.80
C ALA A 164 17.32 -20.81 -1.06
N VAL A 165 16.81 -20.40 -2.22
CA VAL A 165 16.59 -18.98 -2.55
C VAL A 165 15.54 -18.35 -1.64
N VAL A 166 14.47 -19.07 -1.31
CA VAL A 166 13.45 -18.59 -0.37
C VAL A 166 14.03 -18.42 1.04
N ARG A 167 14.86 -19.36 1.51
CA ARG A 167 15.54 -19.24 2.80
C ARG A 167 16.53 -18.06 2.82
N GLU A 168 17.30 -17.88 1.75
CA GLU A 168 18.18 -16.71 1.59
C GLU A 168 17.40 -15.39 1.66
N LEU A 169 16.24 -15.34 1.00
CA LEU A 169 15.35 -14.19 1.06
C LEU A 169 14.84 -13.93 2.48
N GLU A 170 14.38 -14.95 3.20
CA GLU A 170 13.91 -14.85 4.59
C GLU A 170 15.00 -14.31 5.51
N GLU A 171 16.22 -14.85 5.42
CA GLU A 171 17.37 -14.43 6.23
C GLU A 171 17.81 -12.99 5.90
N SER A 172 17.87 -12.63 4.62
CA SER A 172 18.31 -11.30 4.17
C SER A 172 17.27 -10.20 4.45
N CYS A 173 15.98 -10.55 4.40
CA CYS A 173 14.86 -9.65 4.75
C CYS A 173 14.55 -9.63 6.26
N ALA A 174 15.23 -10.44 7.06
CA ALA A 174 14.94 -10.57 8.48
C ALA A 174 15.06 -9.23 9.22
N THR A 175 14.00 -8.91 9.98
CA THR A 175 13.85 -7.69 10.77
C THR A 175 13.60 -8.05 12.25
N PRO A 176 14.59 -8.69 12.92
CA PRO A 176 14.47 -8.95 14.35
C PRO A 176 14.35 -7.64 15.11
N ILE A 177 13.68 -7.64 16.27
CA ILE A 177 13.40 -6.42 17.04
C ILE A 177 14.64 -5.59 17.34
N LYS A 178 15.78 -6.23 17.61
CA LYS A 178 17.05 -5.53 17.79
C LYS A 178 17.43 -4.68 16.57
N LYS A 179 17.27 -5.21 15.35
CA LYS A 179 17.55 -4.46 14.11
C LYS A 179 16.54 -3.33 13.91
N LEU A 180 15.26 -3.58 14.19
CA LEU A 180 14.22 -2.54 14.10
C LEU A 180 14.46 -1.37 15.06
N ARG A 181 14.91 -1.65 16.29
CA ARG A 181 15.32 -0.59 17.24
C ARG A 181 16.48 0.24 16.69
N GLN A 182 17.49 -0.39 16.10
CA GLN A 182 18.58 0.32 15.43
C GLN A 182 18.11 1.20 14.26
N VAL A 183 17.11 0.73 13.49
CA VAL A 183 16.48 1.54 12.43
C VAL A 183 15.73 2.74 13.03
N ALA A 184 14.96 2.54 14.10
CA ALA A 184 14.25 3.62 14.79
C ALA A 184 15.21 4.66 15.42
N ASP A 185 16.29 4.19 16.05
CA ASP A 185 17.33 5.05 16.62
C ASP A 185 18.02 5.87 15.51
N ALA A 186 18.38 5.22 14.39
CA ALA A 186 18.95 5.91 13.24
C ALA A 186 17.98 6.93 12.62
N MET A 187 16.68 6.60 12.53
CA MET A 187 15.65 7.54 12.07
C MET A 187 15.62 8.78 12.97
N ALA A 188 15.57 8.60 14.29
CA ALA A 188 15.56 9.73 15.24
C ALA A 188 16.83 10.60 15.13
N VAL A 189 18.01 9.98 14.96
CA VAL A 189 19.27 10.72 14.74
C VAL A 189 19.23 11.55 13.46
N GLU A 190 18.79 10.96 12.34
CA GLU A 190 18.67 11.68 11.07
C GLU A 190 17.61 12.79 11.17
N MET A 191 16.52 12.60 11.92
CA MET A 191 15.53 13.66 12.18
C MET A 191 16.15 14.85 12.91
N HIS A 192 16.96 14.60 13.95
CA HIS A 192 17.71 15.66 14.64
C HIS A 192 18.66 16.39 13.69
N ALA A 193 19.41 15.66 12.86
CA ALA A 193 20.33 16.24 11.90
C ALA A 193 19.59 17.12 10.86
N GLY A 194 18.42 16.68 10.39
CA GLY A 194 17.65 17.39 9.36
C GLY A 194 17.00 18.68 9.85
N LEU A 195 16.71 18.76 11.15
CA LEU A 195 16.25 19.98 11.82
C LEU A 195 17.40 20.91 12.23
N ALA A 196 18.62 20.40 12.37
CA ALA A 196 19.78 21.20 12.77
C ALA A 196 20.24 22.15 11.65
N SER A 197 20.25 21.68 10.40
CA SER A 197 20.68 22.47 9.24
C SER A 197 20.13 21.91 7.92
N GLU A 198 19.86 22.79 6.96
CA GLU A 198 19.53 22.39 5.59
C GLU A 198 20.65 21.54 4.97
N GLY A 199 20.28 20.38 4.40
CA GLY A 199 21.23 19.45 3.78
C GLY A 199 22.11 18.65 4.76
N GLY A 200 21.83 18.68 6.07
CA GLY A 200 22.61 17.93 7.08
C GLY A 200 22.47 16.41 7.01
N THR A 201 21.47 15.91 6.28
CA THR A 201 21.07 14.51 6.14
C THR A 201 20.27 14.34 4.85
N LYS A 202 20.02 13.09 4.45
CA LYS A 202 19.04 12.77 3.40
C LYS A 202 17.59 13.08 3.80
N LEU A 203 17.26 13.16 5.09
CA LEU A 203 15.96 13.61 5.58
C LEU A 203 15.86 15.13 5.50
N LYS A 204 14.98 15.64 4.64
CA LYS A 204 14.87 17.10 4.43
C LYS A 204 14.29 17.82 5.66
N MET A 205 13.37 17.18 6.38
CA MET A 205 12.71 17.76 7.56
C MET A 205 12.20 19.18 7.28
N LEU A 206 11.39 19.31 6.23
CA LEU A 206 10.92 20.58 5.69
C LEU A 206 9.97 21.26 6.67
N ILE A 207 10.22 22.54 6.90
CA ILE A 207 9.33 23.41 7.67
C ILE A 207 8.10 23.70 6.82
N SER A 208 6.93 23.31 7.31
CA SER A 208 5.69 23.44 6.56
C SER A 208 5.04 24.82 6.64
N TYR A 209 5.45 25.63 7.62
CA TYR A 209 4.75 26.87 8.00
C TYR A 209 3.31 26.65 8.50
N VAL A 210 2.90 25.40 8.75
CA VAL A 210 1.68 25.08 9.48
C VAL A 210 2.00 25.14 10.96
N ASP A 211 1.49 26.18 11.59
CA ASP A 211 1.75 26.50 12.99
C ASP A 211 0.46 26.55 13.83
N ASN A 212 -0.70 26.53 13.16
CA ASN A 212 -2.02 26.33 13.73
C ASN A 212 -2.69 25.11 13.07
N LEU A 213 -2.78 24.00 13.79
CA LEU A 213 -3.53 22.84 13.30
C LEU A 213 -5.03 22.99 13.59
N PRO A 214 -5.90 22.34 12.81
CA PRO A 214 -7.34 22.45 13.04
C PRO A 214 -7.75 21.94 14.42
N THR A 215 -8.60 22.68 15.13
CA THR A 215 -9.03 22.36 16.50
C THR A 215 -10.34 21.58 16.54
N GLY A 216 -11.13 21.66 15.48
CA GLY A 216 -12.51 21.18 15.48
C GLY A 216 -13.56 22.25 15.61
N ASP A 217 -13.17 23.47 16.00
CA ASP A 217 -14.09 24.58 16.23
C ASP A 217 -14.36 25.39 14.96
N GLU A 218 -13.68 25.07 13.85
CA GLU A 218 -13.82 25.75 12.59
C GLU A 218 -15.25 25.68 12.04
N THR A 219 -15.72 26.80 11.48
CA THR A 219 -17.04 26.92 10.86
C THR A 219 -16.94 27.57 9.49
N GLY A 220 -17.89 27.26 8.61
CA GLY A 220 -18.00 27.90 7.30
C GLY A 220 -17.59 27.01 6.13
N LEU A 221 -17.58 27.61 4.93
CA LEU A 221 -17.35 26.94 3.67
C LEU A 221 -15.90 27.07 3.22
N PHE A 222 -15.21 25.95 3.08
CA PHE A 222 -13.82 25.90 2.62
C PHE A 222 -13.66 24.95 1.43
N TYR A 223 -12.66 25.23 0.61
CA TYR A 223 -12.34 24.45 -0.57
C TYR A 223 -10.98 23.77 -0.43
N ALA A 224 -10.78 22.69 -1.17
CA ALA A 224 -9.47 22.14 -1.44
C ALA A 224 -9.28 21.73 -2.90
N LEU A 225 -8.04 21.84 -3.35
CA LEU A 225 -7.56 21.41 -4.65
C LEU A 225 -6.41 20.43 -4.40
N ASP A 226 -6.55 19.20 -4.85
CA ASP A 226 -5.56 18.14 -4.71
C ASP A 226 -4.98 17.78 -6.08
N LEU A 227 -3.78 18.26 -6.36
CA LEU A 227 -3.03 17.97 -7.57
C LEU A 227 -1.91 16.96 -7.26
N GLY A 228 -2.22 15.68 -7.44
CA GLY A 228 -1.36 14.56 -7.06
C GLY A 228 -0.80 13.72 -8.20
N GLY A 229 -1.30 13.84 -9.43
CA GLY A 229 -0.92 13.01 -10.57
C GLY A 229 -1.69 13.34 -11.85
N THR A 230 -2.05 12.31 -12.64
CA THR A 230 -2.81 12.46 -13.91
C THR A 230 -4.25 12.92 -13.72
N ASN A 231 -4.77 12.82 -12.50
CA ASN A 231 -6.04 13.40 -12.08
C ASN A 231 -5.77 14.42 -10.97
N PHE A 232 -6.63 15.42 -10.88
CA PHE A 232 -6.74 16.25 -9.68
C PHE A 232 -8.16 16.20 -9.15
N ARG A 233 -8.32 16.55 -7.87
CA ARG A 233 -9.64 16.65 -7.24
C ARG A 233 -9.88 18.08 -6.79
N VAL A 234 -11.10 18.55 -7.01
CA VAL A 234 -11.62 19.76 -6.37
C VAL A 234 -12.69 19.33 -5.39
N LEU A 235 -12.66 19.88 -4.18
CA LEU A 235 -13.63 19.56 -3.15
C LEU A 235 -14.01 20.79 -2.34
N ARG A 236 -15.16 20.70 -1.67
CA ARG A 236 -15.64 21.67 -0.70
C ARG A 236 -16.15 20.98 0.55
N VAL A 237 -15.96 21.64 1.68
CA VAL A 237 -16.45 21.21 2.98
C VAL A 237 -17.21 22.34 3.66
N GLN A 238 -18.40 22.01 4.18
CA GLN A 238 -19.14 22.87 5.08
C GLN A 238 -18.82 22.42 6.51
N LEU A 239 -18.16 23.29 7.28
CA LEU A 239 -17.79 23.05 8.66
C LEU A 239 -18.84 23.65 9.61
N GLY A 240 -19.16 22.92 10.67
CA GLY A 240 -20.19 23.25 11.65
C GLY A 240 -19.68 23.32 13.09
N GLY A 241 -18.38 23.56 13.29
CA GLY A 241 -17.76 23.68 14.61
C GLY A 241 -17.72 22.35 15.38
N LYS A 242 -17.47 22.43 16.68
CA LYS A 242 -17.10 21.28 17.53
C LYS A 242 -18.12 20.13 17.50
N GLU A 243 -19.40 20.47 17.47
CA GLU A 243 -20.49 19.48 17.43
C GLU A 243 -20.80 19.02 16.01
N GLY A 244 -20.92 19.95 15.05
CA GLY A 244 -21.31 19.64 13.67
C GLY A 244 -20.21 19.02 12.82
N ARG A 245 -18.94 19.25 13.18
CA ARG A 245 -17.75 18.84 12.44
C ARG A 245 -17.89 19.12 10.94
N VAL A 246 -17.65 18.13 10.08
CA VAL A 246 -17.95 18.23 8.64
C VAL A 246 -19.43 17.96 8.45
N VAL A 247 -20.20 19.02 8.19
CA VAL A 247 -21.66 18.94 7.96
C VAL A 247 -21.95 18.35 6.59
N LYS A 248 -21.20 18.80 5.58
CA LYS A 248 -21.35 18.35 4.20
C LYS A 248 -20.03 18.43 3.46
N GLN A 249 -19.80 17.46 2.58
CA GLN A 249 -18.65 17.44 1.69
C GLN A 249 -19.07 16.98 0.29
N GLU A 250 -18.47 17.58 -0.73
CA GLU A 250 -18.61 17.17 -2.13
C GLU A 250 -17.26 17.33 -2.82
N PHE A 251 -16.98 16.46 -3.80
CA PHE A 251 -15.80 16.52 -4.62
C PHE A 251 -16.10 16.15 -6.07
N GLU A 252 -15.24 16.61 -6.97
CA GLU A 252 -15.18 16.22 -8.38
C GLU A 252 -13.74 15.83 -8.71
N GLU A 253 -13.55 14.67 -9.33
CA GLU A 253 -12.26 14.23 -9.86
C GLU A 253 -12.20 14.56 -11.35
N VAL A 254 -11.11 15.19 -11.77
CA VAL A 254 -10.91 15.67 -13.13
C VAL A 254 -9.61 15.09 -13.68
N SER A 255 -9.71 14.37 -14.80
CA SER A 255 -8.55 13.88 -15.52
C SER A 255 -7.88 15.00 -16.32
N ILE A 256 -6.56 15.10 -16.19
CA ILE A 256 -5.74 16.06 -16.92
C ILE A 256 -5.45 15.49 -18.30
N PRO A 257 -5.81 16.20 -19.39
CA PRO A 257 -5.38 15.82 -20.74
C PRO A 257 -3.85 15.66 -20.78
N PRO A 258 -3.31 14.53 -21.28
CA PRO A 258 -1.87 14.26 -21.24
C PRO A 258 -1.00 15.35 -21.88
N GLN A 259 -1.55 16.06 -22.87
CA GLN A 259 -0.86 17.18 -23.53
C GLN A 259 -0.57 18.33 -22.55
N LEU A 260 -1.44 18.57 -21.56
CA LEU A 260 -1.24 19.62 -20.56
C LEU A 260 -0.16 19.27 -19.54
N MET A 261 0.15 17.98 -19.35
CA MET A 261 1.23 17.56 -18.45
C MET A 261 2.63 17.87 -19.01
N THR A 262 2.72 18.17 -20.30
CA THR A 262 3.98 18.49 -21.02
C THR A 262 3.88 19.79 -21.84
N GLY A 263 2.81 20.55 -21.62
CA GLY A 263 2.49 21.80 -22.31
C GLY A 263 3.02 23.03 -21.58
N GLY A 264 2.28 24.14 -21.64
CA GLY A 264 2.61 25.38 -20.92
C GLY A 264 2.09 25.42 -19.48
N SER A 265 2.75 26.23 -18.62
CA SER A 265 2.30 26.47 -17.23
C SER A 265 0.89 27.07 -17.19
N ASP A 266 0.68 28.15 -17.94
CA ASP A 266 -0.63 28.81 -18.00
C ASP A 266 -1.73 27.88 -18.49
N GLU A 267 -1.46 26.99 -19.45
CA GLU A 267 -2.45 26.05 -19.99
C GLU A 267 -2.92 25.04 -18.94
N LEU A 268 -1.99 24.49 -18.14
CA LEU A 268 -2.32 23.58 -17.04
C LEU A 268 -3.14 24.30 -15.96
N PHE A 269 -2.66 25.45 -15.47
CA PHE A 269 -3.33 26.16 -14.38
C PHE A 269 -4.66 26.76 -14.82
N ASP A 270 -4.81 27.21 -16.08
CA ASP A 270 -6.10 27.65 -16.62
C ASP A 270 -7.12 26.52 -16.70
N PHE A 271 -6.68 25.30 -17.08
CA PHE A 271 -7.54 24.12 -17.07
C PHE A 271 -8.04 23.80 -15.65
N ILE A 272 -7.13 23.83 -14.66
CA ILE A 272 -7.46 23.60 -13.25
C ILE A 272 -8.41 24.68 -12.74
N ALA A 273 -8.09 25.96 -12.96
CA ALA A 273 -8.93 27.08 -12.51
C ALA A 273 -10.32 27.06 -13.17
N SER A 274 -10.41 26.64 -14.44
CA SER A 274 -11.69 26.48 -15.13
C SER A 274 -12.55 25.36 -14.52
N ALA A 275 -11.94 24.24 -14.13
CA ALA A 275 -12.65 23.17 -13.42
C ALA A 275 -13.12 23.64 -12.03
N LEU A 276 -12.25 24.34 -11.30
CA LEU A 276 -12.59 24.92 -9.99
C LEU A 276 -13.74 25.94 -10.09
N ALA A 277 -13.73 26.81 -11.11
CA ALA A 277 -14.81 27.76 -11.34
C ALA A 277 -16.15 27.08 -11.65
N ARG A 278 -16.15 26.00 -12.45
CA ARG A 278 -17.36 25.19 -12.69
C ARG A 278 -17.86 24.52 -11.41
N PHE A 279 -16.94 24.00 -10.59
CA PHE A 279 -17.28 23.36 -9.33
C PHE A 279 -17.84 24.35 -8.31
N VAL A 280 -17.32 25.57 -8.25
CA VAL A 280 -17.88 26.65 -7.41
C VAL A 280 -19.27 27.08 -7.90
N ALA A 281 -19.51 27.11 -9.20
CA ALA A 281 -20.83 27.43 -9.75
C ALA A 281 -21.90 26.35 -9.46
N SER A 282 -21.49 25.16 -8.99
CA SER A 282 -22.39 24.06 -8.63
C SER A 282 -22.75 24.01 -7.14
N GLU A 283 -22.44 25.05 -6.36
CA GLU A 283 -22.83 25.15 -4.96
C GLU A 283 -24.35 25.02 -4.78
N GLY A 284 -24.77 24.03 -3.99
CA GLY A 284 -26.16 23.89 -3.54
C GLY A 284 -26.47 24.73 -2.30
N GLU A 285 -27.75 24.78 -1.91
CA GLU A 285 -28.24 25.56 -0.75
C GLU A 285 -27.59 25.20 0.59
N ASP A 286 -27.03 24.00 0.73
CA ASP A 286 -26.37 23.56 1.96
C ASP A 286 -25.00 24.22 2.19
N TYR A 287 -24.41 24.85 1.16
CA TYR A 287 -23.11 25.49 1.23
C TYR A 287 -23.26 27.00 1.39
N HIS A 288 -22.80 27.52 2.52
CA HIS A 288 -23.05 28.89 2.92
C HIS A 288 -21.74 29.67 2.98
N LEU A 289 -21.50 30.51 1.96
CA LEU A 289 -20.46 31.52 2.03
C LEU A 289 -21.04 32.81 2.64
N PRO A 290 -20.55 33.28 3.80
CA PRO A 290 -21.04 34.52 4.39
C PRO A 290 -20.86 35.71 3.44
N VAL A 291 -21.84 36.63 3.44
CA VAL A 291 -21.82 37.81 2.56
C VAL A 291 -20.56 38.63 2.81
N GLY A 292 -19.89 39.01 1.72
CA GLY A 292 -18.66 39.81 1.77
C GLY A 292 -17.39 39.01 2.06
N ARG A 293 -17.47 37.68 2.23
CA ARG A 293 -16.29 36.82 2.32
C ARG A 293 -15.85 36.32 0.96
N GLN A 294 -14.54 36.20 0.81
CA GLN A 294 -13.87 35.51 -0.29
C GLN A 294 -13.76 34.02 0.06
N ARG A 295 -13.87 33.14 -0.95
CA ARG A 295 -13.66 31.70 -0.74
C ARG A 295 -12.20 31.43 -0.44
N GLU A 296 -11.94 30.49 0.45
CA GLU A 296 -10.59 30.10 0.85
C GLU A 296 -10.31 28.64 0.45
N LEU A 297 -9.13 28.42 -0.13
CA LEU A 297 -8.70 27.18 -0.76
C LEU A 297 -7.43 26.65 -0.09
N GLY A 298 -7.45 25.38 0.29
CA GLY A 298 -6.24 24.61 0.56
C GLY A 298 -5.75 23.97 -0.73
N PHE A 299 -4.50 24.24 -1.11
CA PHE A 299 -3.90 23.69 -2.32
C PHE A 299 -2.92 22.58 -1.96
N THR A 300 -3.35 21.32 -2.05
CA THR A 300 -2.45 20.18 -1.97
C THR A 300 -1.70 20.00 -3.28
N PHE A 301 -0.38 20.14 -3.22
CA PHE A 301 0.49 20.04 -4.38
C PHE A 301 1.58 19.00 -4.11
N SER A 302 1.30 17.74 -4.46
CA SER A 302 2.18 16.59 -4.15
C SER A 302 3.33 16.44 -5.15
N PHE A 303 4.08 17.51 -5.34
CA PHE A 303 5.36 17.55 -6.05
C PHE A 303 6.44 18.17 -5.14
N PRO A 304 7.73 17.94 -5.43
CA PRO A 304 8.81 18.59 -4.69
C PRO A 304 8.68 20.12 -4.73
N VAL A 305 8.34 20.73 -3.60
CA VAL A 305 8.22 22.18 -3.43
C VAL A 305 9.17 22.65 -2.33
N ARG A 306 9.79 23.82 -2.55
CA ARG A 306 10.45 24.58 -1.51
C ARG A 306 9.47 25.63 -1.01
N GLN A 307 8.81 25.33 0.11
CA GLN A 307 7.81 26.20 0.72
C GLN A 307 8.49 27.42 1.36
N ILE A 308 7.91 28.60 1.15
CA ILE A 308 8.47 29.89 1.59
C ILE A 308 7.56 30.53 2.65
N SER A 309 6.27 30.21 2.61
CA SER A 309 5.28 30.54 3.64
C SER A 309 4.13 29.52 3.61
N ILE A 310 3.17 29.64 4.53
CA ILE A 310 1.97 28.78 4.53
C ILE A 310 1.23 28.82 3.19
N GLY A 311 1.22 29.96 2.50
CA GLY A 311 0.51 30.16 1.24
C GLY A 311 1.42 30.43 0.04
N SER A 312 2.68 29.97 0.04
CA SER A 312 3.56 30.14 -1.14
C SER A 312 4.68 29.09 -1.18
N GLY A 313 5.08 28.67 -2.37
CA GLY A 313 6.17 27.72 -2.53
C GLY A 313 6.61 27.54 -3.97
N THR A 314 7.92 27.48 -4.17
CA THR A 314 8.49 27.31 -5.51
C THR A 314 8.63 25.85 -5.88
N LEU A 315 8.15 25.44 -7.05
CA LEU A 315 8.36 24.09 -7.57
C LEU A 315 9.86 23.83 -7.75
N VAL A 316 10.35 22.70 -7.23
CA VAL A 316 11.75 22.28 -7.36
C VAL A 316 11.97 21.49 -8.64
N LYS A 317 11.12 20.50 -8.90
CA LYS A 317 11.13 19.68 -10.12
C LYS A 317 9.80 18.98 -10.30
N TRP A 318 9.38 18.79 -11.55
CA TRP A 318 8.26 17.93 -11.87
C TRP A 318 8.60 16.44 -11.66
N THR A 319 7.56 15.66 -11.36
CA THR A 319 7.61 14.19 -11.23
C THR A 319 6.33 13.60 -11.83
N LYS A 320 6.10 12.29 -11.71
CA LYS A 320 4.81 11.64 -12.04
C LYS A 320 4.32 11.91 -13.48
N GLY A 321 5.25 12.02 -14.43
CA GLY A 321 4.94 12.23 -15.85
C GLY A 321 4.71 13.68 -16.27
N PHE A 322 4.79 14.64 -15.36
CA PHE A 322 4.80 16.06 -15.69
C PHE A 322 6.17 16.51 -16.17
N ASN A 323 6.20 17.42 -17.14
CA ASN A 323 7.40 18.06 -17.64
C ASN A 323 7.08 19.44 -18.24
N ILE A 324 6.87 20.44 -17.37
CA ILE A 324 6.56 21.82 -17.76
C ILE A 324 7.68 22.72 -17.24
N ASP A 325 8.71 22.94 -18.06
CA ASP A 325 9.92 23.66 -17.67
C ASP A 325 9.63 25.07 -17.12
N ALA A 326 8.62 25.75 -17.67
CA ALA A 326 8.25 27.10 -17.30
C ALA A 326 7.74 27.26 -15.86
N THR A 327 7.26 26.19 -15.22
CA THR A 327 6.78 26.23 -13.82
C THR A 327 7.92 25.99 -12.82
N VAL A 328 9.04 25.40 -13.26
CA VAL A 328 10.14 25.04 -12.36
C VAL A 328 10.83 26.31 -11.83
N GLY A 329 10.89 26.44 -10.50
CA GLY A 329 11.41 27.63 -9.82
C GLY A 329 10.36 28.70 -9.53
N GLU A 330 9.16 28.60 -10.11
CA GLU A 330 8.06 29.56 -9.91
C GLU A 330 7.17 29.18 -8.72
N ASP A 331 6.53 30.19 -8.13
CA ASP A 331 5.56 30.00 -7.05
C ASP A 331 4.24 29.46 -7.59
N VAL A 332 3.94 28.19 -7.26
CA VAL A 332 2.77 27.48 -7.77
C VAL A 332 1.46 28.06 -7.25
N VAL A 333 1.48 28.75 -6.09
CA VAL A 333 0.30 29.45 -5.57
C VAL A 333 0.02 30.69 -6.41
N ALA A 334 1.07 31.43 -6.80
CA ALA A 334 0.94 32.59 -7.66
C ALA A 334 0.49 32.23 -9.09
N GLU A 335 0.97 31.09 -9.63
CA GLU A 335 0.50 30.53 -10.90
C GLU A 335 -1.01 30.21 -10.85
N LEU A 336 -1.46 29.50 -9.82
CA LEU A 336 -2.88 29.20 -9.63
C LEU A 336 -3.72 30.46 -9.41
N ALA A 337 -3.23 31.42 -8.62
CA ALA A 337 -3.94 32.68 -8.35
C ALA A 337 -4.17 33.48 -9.64
N ARG A 338 -3.15 33.59 -10.50
CA ARG A 338 -3.29 34.24 -11.83
C ARG A 338 -4.31 33.52 -12.71
N ALA A 339 -4.29 32.18 -12.72
CA ALA A 339 -5.27 31.42 -13.48
C ALA A 339 -6.71 31.62 -12.95
N MET A 340 -6.91 31.63 -11.63
CA MET A 340 -8.21 31.93 -11.02
C MET A 340 -8.69 33.35 -11.37
N GLU A 341 -7.80 34.34 -11.37
CA GLU A 341 -8.12 35.72 -11.78
C GLU A 341 -8.58 35.78 -13.25
N ARG A 342 -7.89 35.08 -14.17
CA ARG A 342 -8.29 34.99 -15.58
C ARG A 342 -9.68 34.34 -15.77
N GLN A 343 -10.07 33.44 -14.87
CA GLN A 343 -11.41 32.82 -14.85
C GLN A 343 -12.46 33.66 -14.10
N GLY A 344 -12.09 34.79 -13.50
CA GLY A 344 -12.99 35.63 -12.71
C GLY A 344 -13.42 34.99 -11.38
N LEU A 345 -12.64 34.04 -10.86
CA LEU A 345 -12.96 33.31 -9.63
C LEU A 345 -12.49 34.07 -8.39
N ASN A 346 -13.43 34.56 -7.58
CA ASN A 346 -13.12 35.24 -6.31
C ASN A 346 -12.77 34.22 -5.20
N MET A 347 -11.53 33.77 -5.20
CA MET A 347 -11.00 32.77 -4.28
C MET A 347 -9.53 33.07 -3.93
N ARG A 348 -9.12 32.74 -2.70
CA ARG A 348 -7.76 32.87 -2.20
C ARG A 348 -7.21 31.50 -1.82
N VAL A 349 -5.95 31.25 -2.15
CA VAL A 349 -5.20 30.13 -1.58
C VAL A 349 -4.73 30.54 -0.18
N SER A 350 -5.30 29.91 0.85
CA SER A 350 -4.95 30.20 2.25
C SER A 350 -3.81 29.31 2.74
N ALA A 351 -3.67 28.10 2.20
CA ALA A 351 -2.59 27.18 2.52
C ALA A 351 -2.13 26.39 1.29
N LEU A 352 -0.82 26.29 1.08
CA LEU A 352 -0.15 25.31 0.23
C LEU A 352 0.25 24.12 1.11
N VAL A 353 -0.18 22.93 0.71
CA VAL A 353 -0.20 21.75 1.57
C VAL A 353 0.54 20.58 0.90
N ASN A 354 1.35 19.86 1.68
CA ASN A 354 1.76 18.50 1.32
C ASN A 354 0.68 17.52 1.80
N ASP A 355 0.35 16.52 0.98
CA ASP A 355 -0.66 15.49 1.30
C ASP A 355 -0.54 14.91 2.71
N THR A 356 0.67 14.61 3.17
CA THR A 356 0.91 14.00 4.49
C THR A 356 0.63 14.98 5.63
N ILE A 357 0.88 16.27 5.42
CA ILE A 357 0.48 17.33 6.35
C ILE A 357 -1.05 17.45 6.36
N GLY A 358 -1.69 17.35 5.20
CA GLY A 358 -3.15 17.29 5.08
C GLY A 358 -3.72 16.11 5.88
N THR A 359 -3.14 14.91 5.77
CA THR A 359 -3.51 13.74 6.58
C THR A 359 -3.36 14.01 8.08
N LEU A 360 -2.28 14.68 8.49
CA LEU A 360 -2.08 15.08 9.89
C LEU A 360 -3.16 16.04 10.35
N ALA A 361 -3.46 17.08 9.56
CA ALA A 361 -4.46 18.09 9.88
C ALA A 361 -5.88 17.51 9.94
N GLY A 362 -6.25 16.64 9.00
CA GLY A 362 -7.52 15.92 9.01
C GLY A 362 -7.65 14.99 10.21
N GLY A 363 -6.57 14.28 10.56
CA GLY A 363 -6.52 13.48 11.78
C GLY A 363 -6.69 14.34 13.03
N ARG A 364 -5.93 15.43 13.14
CA ARG A 364 -5.92 16.35 14.29
C ARG A 364 -7.27 17.01 14.52
N TYR A 365 -7.96 17.37 13.45
CA TYR A 365 -9.31 17.91 13.51
C TYR A 365 -10.25 16.99 14.30
N HIS A 366 -10.17 15.67 14.09
CA HIS A 366 -11.05 14.71 14.76
C HIS A 366 -10.50 14.20 16.10
N ASP A 367 -9.20 14.30 16.33
CA ASP A 367 -8.53 13.73 17.50
C ASP A 367 -7.30 14.60 17.86
N GLU A 368 -7.42 15.36 18.95
CA GLU A 368 -6.41 16.32 19.42
C GLU A 368 -5.05 15.65 19.74
N ASP A 369 -5.04 14.34 20.00
CA ASP A 369 -3.85 13.57 20.34
C ASP A 369 -3.04 13.11 19.10
N VAL A 370 -3.45 13.48 17.87
CA VAL A 370 -2.71 13.14 16.64
C VAL A 370 -1.38 13.88 16.61
N VAL A 371 -0.26 13.17 16.74
CA VAL A 371 1.09 13.77 16.76
C VAL A 371 1.84 13.61 15.44
N ALA A 372 1.45 12.62 14.64
CA ALA A 372 2.10 12.31 13.38
C ALA A 372 1.10 11.72 12.39
N ALA A 373 1.42 11.87 11.11
CA ALA A 373 0.76 11.21 10.01
C ALA A 373 1.76 10.47 9.13
N VAL A 374 1.33 9.35 8.58
CA VAL A 374 2.12 8.52 7.68
C VAL A 374 1.28 8.12 6.48
N ILE A 375 1.82 8.35 5.28
CA ILE A 375 1.30 7.80 4.04
C ILE A 375 2.08 6.54 3.69
N LEU A 376 1.37 5.42 3.55
CA LEU A 376 1.84 4.17 2.96
C LEU A 376 0.92 3.83 1.78
N GLY A 377 1.29 4.30 0.59
CA GLY A 377 0.56 4.08 -0.65
C GLY A 377 1.51 3.68 -1.78
N THR A 378 1.31 4.25 -2.98
CA THR A 378 2.26 4.10 -4.09
C THR A 378 3.64 4.60 -3.68
N GLY A 379 3.72 5.78 -3.05
CA GLY A 379 4.90 6.28 -2.37
C GLY A 379 4.75 6.19 -0.85
N THR A 380 5.69 6.80 -0.13
CA THR A 380 5.58 6.94 1.32
C THR A 380 6.18 8.25 1.83
N ASN A 381 5.50 8.84 2.80
CA ASN A 381 5.99 10.01 3.50
C ASN A 381 5.46 10.05 4.94
N ALA A 382 6.06 10.87 5.79
CA ALA A 382 5.60 11.13 7.14
C ALA A 382 5.68 12.63 7.48
N ALA A 383 4.72 13.08 8.27
CA ALA A 383 4.71 14.40 8.87
C ALA A 383 4.43 14.27 10.37
N TYR A 384 4.95 15.20 11.17
CA TYR A 384 4.70 15.19 12.62
C TYR A 384 4.75 16.60 13.20
N VAL A 385 4.23 16.73 14.42
CA VAL A 385 4.24 17.97 15.18
C VAL A 385 5.51 18.03 16.02
N GLU A 386 6.36 19.02 15.73
CA GLU A 386 7.60 19.29 16.45
C GLU A 386 7.46 20.55 17.30
N ARG A 387 8.19 20.59 18.43
CA ARG A 387 8.30 21.83 19.20
C ARG A 387 9.14 22.83 18.42
N ALA A 388 8.60 24.01 18.14
CA ALA A 388 9.26 25.00 17.30
C ALA A 388 10.65 25.42 17.83
N GLU A 389 10.82 25.46 19.16
CA GLU A 389 12.09 25.74 19.82
C GLU A 389 13.16 24.65 19.58
N ALA A 390 12.73 23.43 19.26
CA ALA A 390 13.61 22.29 18.98
C ALA A 390 14.00 22.19 17.48
N ILE A 391 13.82 23.27 16.70
CA ILE A 391 14.19 23.35 15.29
C ILE A 391 15.32 24.38 15.09
N PRO A 392 16.60 24.02 15.26
CA PRO A 392 17.70 24.98 15.17
C PRO A 392 17.83 25.72 13.84
N LYS A 393 17.40 25.10 12.73
CA LYS A 393 17.42 25.74 11.40
C LYS A 393 16.30 26.77 11.20
N TRP A 394 15.27 26.76 12.05
CA TRP A 394 14.22 27.78 12.02
C TRP A 394 14.75 29.09 12.59
N ARG A 395 14.64 30.16 11.80
CA ARG A 395 15.07 31.52 12.19
C ARG A 395 13.92 32.52 12.22
N GLY A 396 12.70 32.07 11.93
CA GLY A 396 11.51 32.91 11.97
C GLY A 396 10.98 33.09 13.40
N LEU A 397 9.85 33.79 13.51
CA LEU A 397 9.14 33.92 14.78
C LEU A 397 8.62 32.56 15.24
N LEU A 398 8.61 32.34 16.55
CA LEU A 398 8.01 31.14 17.10
C LEU A 398 6.47 31.22 16.95
N PRO A 399 5.83 30.14 16.47
CA PRO A 399 4.39 29.97 16.50
C PRO A 399 3.77 30.28 17.85
N LYS A 400 2.55 30.85 17.87
CA LYS A 400 1.81 31.07 19.12
C LYS A 400 1.52 29.76 19.86
N SER A 401 1.29 28.68 19.13
CA SER A 401 1.08 27.32 19.66
C SER A 401 2.35 26.72 20.30
N GLY A 402 3.53 27.23 19.93
CA GLY A 402 4.81 26.59 20.23
C GLY A 402 5.14 25.38 19.32
N ASP A 403 4.22 25.02 18.43
CA ASP A 403 4.29 23.83 17.58
C ASP A 403 4.53 24.20 16.11
N MET A 404 5.29 23.37 15.40
CA MET A 404 5.52 23.49 13.97
C MET A 404 5.39 22.10 13.34
N VAL A 405 4.55 21.99 12.30
CA VAL A 405 4.46 20.73 11.55
C VAL A 405 5.68 20.58 10.65
N ILE A 406 6.29 19.40 10.68
CA ILE A 406 7.43 19.04 9.84
C ILE A 406 6.99 18.01 8.81
N ASN A 407 7.25 18.28 7.54
CA ASN A 407 7.22 17.27 6.48
C ASN A 407 8.60 16.61 6.40
N MET A 408 8.68 15.32 6.72
CA MET A 408 9.97 14.63 6.84
C MET A 408 10.62 14.35 5.47
N GLU A 409 9.83 14.16 4.42
CA GLU A 409 10.27 13.58 3.14
C GLU A 409 11.06 12.28 3.38
N TRP A 410 10.49 11.40 4.23
CA TRP A 410 11.24 10.30 4.83
C TRP A 410 11.64 9.16 3.88
N GLY A 411 11.11 9.18 2.66
CA GLY A 411 11.38 8.15 1.66
C GLY A 411 12.88 8.07 1.32
N ASN A 412 13.60 9.19 1.48
CA ASN A 412 15.03 9.27 1.26
C ASN A 412 15.89 8.82 2.46
N PHE A 413 15.27 8.42 3.57
CA PHE A 413 16.00 7.84 4.70
C PHE A 413 16.89 6.67 4.24
N SER A 414 18.08 6.57 4.80
CA SER A 414 18.99 5.47 4.53
C SER A 414 19.86 5.21 5.75
N SER A 415 20.10 3.94 6.05
CA SER A 415 20.92 3.51 7.17
C SER A 415 21.55 2.16 6.86
N ALA A 416 22.75 1.91 7.40
CA ALA A 416 23.40 0.61 7.34
C ALA A 416 22.58 -0.50 8.04
N HIS A 417 21.60 -0.12 8.87
CA HIS A 417 20.71 -1.06 9.55
C HIS A 417 19.54 -1.53 8.68
N LEU A 418 19.29 -0.90 7.53
CA LEU A 418 18.26 -1.35 6.59
C LEU A 418 18.65 -2.71 5.98
N PRO A 419 17.75 -3.71 6.01
CA PRO A 419 17.99 -5.04 5.42
C PRO A 419 17.83 -5.00 3.89
N VAL A 420 18.78 -4.34 3.22
CA VAL A 420 18.82 -4.19 1.76
C VAL A 420 19.40 -5.47 1.14
N THR A 421 18.61 -6.13 0.29
CA THR A 421 18.97 -7.34 -0.45
C THR A 421 19.61 -7.00 -1.80
N GLU A 422 20.10 -8.01 -2.52
CA GLU A 422 20.54 -7.83 -3.91
C GLU A 422 19.42 -7.37 -4.86
N TYR A 423 18.17 -7.78 -4.60
CA TYR A 423 17.02 -7.39 -5.42
C TYR A 423 16.72 -5.90 -5.27
N ASP A 424 16.86 -5.39 -4.05
CA ASP A 424 16.65 -3.97 -3.75
C ASP A 424 17.76 -3.11 -4.38
N ARG A 425 19.02 -3.58 -4.35
CA ARG A 425 20.14 -2.88 -5.01
C ARG A 425 19.98 -2.84 -6.53
N ALA A 426 19.65 -3.98 -7.15
CA ALA A 426 19.40 -4.02 -8.59
C ALA A 426 18.21 -3.14 -9.00
N LEU A 427 17.16 -3.10 -8.17
CA LEU A 427 16.02 -2.19 -8.36
C LEU A 427 16.47 -0.72 -8.27
N ASP A 428 17.29 -0.38 -7.27
CA ASP A 428 17.82 0.97 -7.10
C ASP A 428 18.72 1.40 -8.27
N ASP A 429 19.64 0.55 -8.70
CA ASP A 429 20.57 0.79 -9.80
C ASP A 429 19.85 1.03 -11.13
N GLU A 430 18.73 0.35 -11.36
CA GLU A 430 17.89 0.48 -12.56
C GLU A 430 16.81 1.57 -12.45
N SER A 431 16.68 2.21 -11.28
CA SER A 431 15.66 3.24 -11.06
C SER A 431 16.01 4.57 -11.71
N LEU A 432 15.03 5.48 -11.80
CA LEU A 432 15.25 6.85 -12.31
C LEU A 432 16.10 7.71 -11.35
N ASN A 433 16.28 7.26 -10.11
CA ASN A 433 16.98 7.97 -9.05
C ASN A 433 17.83 7.01 -8.18
N PRO A 434 18.88 6.40 -8.74
CA PRO A 434 19.76 5.49 -7.99
C PRO A 434 20.40 6.17 -6.78
N GLY A 435 20.43 5.48 -5.64
CA GLY A 435 20.98 6.00 -4.38
C GLY A 435 20.05 6.96 -3.62
N GLU A 436 18.90 7.32 -4.20
CA GLU A 436 17.85 8.13 -3.57
C GLU A 436 16.61 7.28 -3.27
N GLN A 437 15.77 7.76 -2.34
CA GLN A 437 14.50 7.12 -1.99
C GLN A 437 14.64 5.66 -1.53
N ILE A 438 15.77 5.32 -0.88
CA ILE A 438 16.08 3.94 -0.47
C ILE A 438 15.02 3.37 0.47
N TYR A 439 14.56 4.16 1.45
CA TYR A 439 13.53 3.72 2.38
C TYR A 439 12.17 3.54 1.68
N GLU A 440 11.80 4.45 0.78
CA GLU A 440 10.60 4.31 -0.05
C GLU A 440 10.63 3.03 -0.89
N LYS A 441 11.75 2.75 -1.56
CA LYS A 441 11.95 1.52 -2.37
C LYS A 441 11.78 0.23 -1.58
N LEU A 442 11.99 0.28 -0.26
CA LEU A 442 11.81 -0.89 0.62
C LEU A 442 10.39 -1.06 1.17
N ILE A 443 9.60 0.03 1.30
CA ILE A 443 8.34 0.01 2.05
C ILE A 443 7.09 0.45 1.27
N SER A 444 7.23 1.08 0.11
CA SER A 444 6.08 1.62 -0.63
C SER A 444 5.51 0.63 -1.64
N GLY A 445 4.21 0.78 -1.93
CA GLY A 445 3.46 -0.11 -2.82
C GLY A 445 3.98 -0.12 -4.27
N MET A 446 4.64 0.95 -4.72
CA MET A 446 5.25 0.99 -6.05
C MET A 446 6.31 -0.10 -6.24
N TYR A 447 7.04 -0.46 -5.19
CA TYR A 447 8.23 -1.31 -5.30
C TYR A 447 8.04 -2.72 -4.76
N LEU A 448 7.06 -2.97 -3.87
CA LEU A 448 6.85 -4.32 -3.32
C LEU A 448 6.62 -5.38 -4.41
N GLY A 449 5.77 -5.07 -5.40
CA GLY A 449 5.50 -5.96 -6.54
C GLY A 449 6.72 -6.16 -7.44
N GLU A 450 7.53 -5.12 -7.63
CA GLU A 450 8.77 -5.18 -8.42
C GLU A 450 9.85 -6.03 -7.74
N ILE A 451 9.99 -5.94 -6.41
CA ILE A 451 10.88 -6.81 -5.64
C ILE A 451 10.45 -8.28 -5.79
N VAL A 452 9.15 -8.56 -5.61
CA VAL A 452 8.60 -9.91 -5.83
C VAL A 452 8.87 -10.39 -7.26
N ARG A 453 8.66 -9.54 -8.28
CA ARG A 453 8.92 -9.86 -9.69
C ARG A 453 10.39 -10.26 -9.90
N ARG A 454 11.34 -9.52 -9.34
CA ARG A 454 12.79 -9.81 -9.45
C ARG A 454 13.14 -11.18 -8.86
N ILE A 455 12.59 -11.49 -7.69
CA ILE A 455 12.78 -12.80 -7.03
C ILE A 455 12.19 -13.92 -7.89
N LEU A 456 10.96 -13.76 -8.38
CA LEU A 456 10.32 -14.74 -9.26
C LEU A 456 11.08 -14.91 -10.58
N LEU A 457 11.66 -13.84 -11.12
CA LEU A 457 12.48 -13.90 -12.33
C LEU A 457 13.77 -14.71 -12.10
N ARG A 458 14.42 -14.56 -10.94
CA ARG A 458 15.58 -15.38 -10.54
C ARG A 458 15.18 -16.86 -10.49
N LEU A 459 14.10 -17.18 -9.78
CA LEU A 459 13.59 -18.55 -9.67
C LEU A 459 13.14 -19.16 -11.00
N ALA A 460 12.59 -18.35 -11.91
CA ALA A 460 12.25 -18.79 -13.25
C ALA A 460 13.49 -19.16 -14.07
N LYS A 461 14.57 -18.37 -13.98
CA LYS A 461 15.82 -18.57 -14.71
C LYS A 461 16.66 -19.71 -14.14
N GLU A 462 16.80 -19.78 -12.83
CA GLU A 462 17.74 -20.69 -12.15
C GLU A 462 17.10 -22.02 -11.75
N ALA A 463 15.79 -22.03 -11.47
CA ALA A 463 15.10 -23.18 -10.90
C ALA A 463 13.98 -23.74 -11.79
N ALA A 464 13.73 -23.11 -12.95
CA ALA A 464 12.61 -23.45 -13.83
C ALA A 464 11.25 -23.46 -13.08
N LEU A 465 11.03 -22.51 -12.16
CA LEU A 465 9.84 -22.45 -11.30
C LEU A 465 8.52 -22.49 -12.09
N PHE A 466 8.51 -21.90 -13.28
CA PHE A 466 7.35 -21.85 -14.19
C PHE A 466 7.51 -22.75 -15.43
N GLY A 467 8.46 -23.69 -15.40
CA GLY A 467 8.84 -24.53 -16.54
C GLY A 467 10.20 -24.12 -17.14
N GLU A 468 10.61 -24.80 -18.22
CA GLU A 468 11.93 -24.58 -18.87
C GLU A 468 12.05 -23.20 -19.52
N THR A 469 10.92 -22.56 -19.84
CA THR A 469 10.88 -21.25 -20.48
C THR A 469 10.51 -20.18 -19.47
N VAL A 470 11.31 -19.12 -19.40
CA VAL A 470 11.02 -17.94 -18.60
C VAL A 470 9.82 -17.19 -19.21
N PRO A 471 8.75 -16.92 -18.44
CA PRO A 471 7.60 -16.16 -18.95
C PRO A 471 8.03 -14.75 -19.44
N GLU A 472 7.68 -14.38 -20.67
CA GLU A 472 8.09 -13.10 -21.27
C GLU A 472 7.63 -11.89 -20.45
N LYS A 473 6.38 -11.88 -20.00
CA LYS A 473 5.82 -10.78 -19.19
C LYS A 473 6.56 -10.59 -17.88
N LEU A 474 7.11 -11.66 -17.28
CA LEU A 474 7.87 -11.57 -16.02
C LEU A 474 9.19 -10.79 -16.18
N GLN A 475 9.67 -10.62 -17.41
CA GLN A 475 10.86 -9.82 -17.72
C GLN A 475 10.58 -8.31 -17.78
N VAL A 476 9.31 -7.91 -17.86
CA VAL A 476 8.88 -6.51 -17.96
C VAL A 476 8.88 -5.88 -16.56
N PRO A 477 9.69 -4.83 -16.30
CA PRO A 477 9.69 -4.12 -15.02
C PRO A 477 8.29 -3.59 -14.66
N PHE A 478 7.95 -3.60 -13.37
CA PHE A 478 6.69 -3.07 -12.81
C PHE A 478 5.40 -3.73 -13.34
N VAL A 479 5.48 -4.90 -13.98
CA VAL A 479 4.30 -5.65 -14.42
C VAL A 479 3.43 -6.17 -13.26
N LEU A 480 4.04 -6.43 -12.10
CA LEU A 480 3.36 -6.84 -10.86
C LEU A 480 3.21 -5.63 -9.94
N ARG A 481 1.98 -5.28 -9.56
CA ARG A 481 1.70 -4.18 -8.62
C ARG A 481 1.29 -4.73 -7.25
N SER A 482 1.43 -3.91 -6.19
CA SER A 482 1.20 -4.35 -4.80
C SER A 482 -0.25 -4.70 -4.46
N SER A 483 -1.22 -4.22 -5.23
CA SER A 483 -2.67 -4.44 -5.02
C SER A 483 -3.16 -5.85 -5.35
N ASP A 484 -2.26 -6.76 -5.75
CA ASP A 484 -2.62 -7.89 -6.60
C ASP A 484 -2.32 -9.27 -5.98
N LEU A 485 -2.24 -9.41 -4.65
CA LEU A 485 -1.74 -10.64 -4.02
C LEU A 485 -2.80 -11.54 -3.34
N ASP A 486 -4.07 -11.14 -3.33
CA ASP A 486 -5.14 -11.92 -2.68
C ASP A 486 -5.53 -13.20 -3.44
N VAL A 487 -5.30 -13.24 -4.77
CA VAL A 487 -5.56 -14.43 -5.60
C VAL A 487 -4.38 -14.70 -6.54
N VAL A 488 -3.27 -15.14 -5.94
CA VAL A 488 -2.01 -15.46 -6.64
C VAL A 488 -2.22 -16.28 -7.92
N GLY A 489 -3.08 -17.31 -7.90
CA GLY A 489 -3.30 -18.17 -9.07
C GLY A 489 -3.89 -17.42 -10.29
N THR A 490 -4.90 -16.59 -10.06
CA THR A 490 -5.53 -15.76 -11.10
C THR A 490 -4.56 -14.68 -11.59
N LYS A 491 -3.80 -14.09 -10.67
CA LYS A 491 -2.90 -12.99 -10.96
C LYS A 491 -1.67 -13.42 -11.75
N LEU A 492 -1.08 -14.56 -11.42
CA LEU A 492 -0.03 -15.18 -12.24
C LEU A 492 -0.53 -15.46 -13.66
N LYS A 493 -1.80 -15.84 -13.84
CA LYS A 493 -2.40 -16.04 -15.16
C LYS A 493 -2.64 -14.73 -15.90
N ASP A 494 -3.35 -13.79 -15.29
CA ASP A 494 -3.86 -12.60 -15.97
C ASP A 494 -2.75 -11.58 -16.23
N GLU A 495 -1.88 -11.35 -15.24
CA GLU A 495 -0.81 -10.35 -15.31
C GLU A 495 0.42 -10.91 -16.00
N LEU A 496 0.81 -12.16 -15.71
CA LEU A 496 2.05 -12.76 -16.23
C LEU A 496 1.85 -13.78 -17.36
N GLY A 497 0.61 -14.15 -17.69
CA GLY A 497 0.33 -15.17 -18.71
C GLY A 497 0.59 -16.61 -18.25
N ILE A 498 0.85 -16.83 -16.96
CA ILE A 498 1.27 -18.13 -16.40
C ILE A 498 0.02 -18.96 -16.04
N SER A 499 -0.47 -19.73 -17.01
CA SER A 499 -1.78 -20.39 -16.93
C SER A 499 -1.81 -21.70 -16.14
N SER A 500 -0.67 -22.39 -15.99
CA SER A 500 -0.59 -23.73 -15.38
C SER A 500 0.36 -23.76 -14.17
N THR A 501 -0.07 -23.20 -13.04
CA THR A 501 0.72 -23.23 -11.79
C THR A 501 0.31 -24.41 -10.91
N SER A 502 1.29 -25.10 -10.31
CA SER A 502 1.02 -26.12 -9.29
C SER A 502 0.70 -25.45 -7.94
N LEU A 503 0.05 -26.17 -7.03
CA LEU A 503 -0.17 -25.68 -5.66
C LEU A 503 1.16 -25.35 -4.95
N ARG A 504 2.21 -26.15 -5.21
CA ARG A 504 3.55 -25.92 -4.63
C ARG A 504 4.14 -24.59 -5.09
N VAL A 505 4.06 -24.29 -6.39
CA VAL A 505 4.50 -22.98 -6.94
C VAL A 505 3.72 -21.84 -6.30
N ARG A 506 2.39 -21.94 -6.21
CA ARG A 506 1.57 -20.89 -5.60
C ARG A 506 1.93 -20.65 -4.13
N LYS A 507 2.23 -21.70 -3.36
CA LYS A 507 2.67 -21.57 -1.96
C LYS A 507 3.99 -20.80 -1.86
N VAL A 508 4.97 -21.11 -2.71
CA VAL A 508 6.25 -20.38 -2.74
C VAL A 508 6.03 -18.90 -3.09
N VAL A 509 5.17 -18.59 -4.07
CA VAL A 509 4.86 -17.20 -4.42
C VAL A 509 4.21 -16.46 -3.24
N VAL A 510 3.26 -17.08 -2.53
CA VAL A 510 2.67 -16.51 -1.31
C VAL A 510 3.73 -16.26 -0.25
N GLN A 511 4.61 -17.23 0.01
CA GLN A 511 5.69 -17.08 0.99
C GLN A 511 6.63 -15.91 0.66
N ILE A 512 7.03 -15.76 -0.61
CA ILE A 512 7.84 -14.61 -1.07
C ILE A 512 7.11 -13.29 -0.82
N CYS A 513 5.82 -13.23 -1.14
CA CYS A 513 4.99 -12.04 -0.91
C CYS A 513 4.90 -11.70 0.57
N GLU A 514 4.69 -12.71 1.43
CA GLU A 514 4.65 -12.54 2.88
C GLU A 514 5.96 -12.00 3.43
N VAL A 515 7.11 -12.49 2.97
CA VAL A 515 8.43 -12.01 3.41
C VAL A 515 8.63 -10.54 3.03
N VAL A 516 8.36 -10.17 1.78
CA VAL A 516 8.54 -8.79 1.28
C VAL A 516 7.62 -7.81 2.00
N ALA A 517 6.33 -8.13 2.10
CA ALA A 517 5.36 -7.23 2.74
C ALA A 517 5.49 -7.21 4.27
N ARG A 518 5.94 -8.31 4.92
CA ARG A 518 6.30 -8.29 6.35
C ARG A 518 7.50 -7.39 6.60
N ARG A 519 8.55 -7.48 5.79
CA ARG A 519 9.71 -6.56 5.87
C ARG A 519 9.25 -5.10 5.73
N SER A 520 8.42 -4.82 4.72
CA SER A 520 7.83 -3.50 4.49
C SER A 520 7.10 -2.94 5.72
N GLY A 521 6.14 -3.69 6.26
CA GLY A 521 5.35 -3.26 7.42
C GLY A 521 6.21 -3.11 8.69
N ARG A 522 7.20 -3.99 8.90
CA ARG A 522 8.11 -3.93 10.05
C ARG A 522 9.05 -2.72 9.99
N LEU A 523 9.55 -2.39 8.80
CA LEU A 523 10.37 -1.18 8.60
C LEU A 523 9.54 0.08 8.79
N ALA A 524 8.34 0.16 8.20
CA ALA A 524 7.43 1.28 8.40
C ALA A 524 7.11 1.52 9.90
N ALA A 525 6.86 0.44 10.66
CA ALA A 525 6.70 0.51 12.10
C ALA A 525 7.94 1.06 12.83
N ALA A 526 9.15 0.67 12.43
CA ALA A 526 10.38 1.24 13.00
C ALA A 526 10.53 2.74 12.69
N GLY A 527 10.11 3.19 11.50
CA GLY A 527 10.05 4.62 11.18
C GLY A 527 9.08 5.37 12.10
N ILE A 528 7.87 4.83 12.33
CA ILE A 528 6.89 5.39 13.28
C ILE A 528 7.48 5.48 14.68
N VAL A 529 8.10 4.40 15.17
CA VAL A 529 8.75 4.40 16.49
C VAL A 529 9.89 5.43 16.52
N GLY A 530 10.66 5.60 15.44
CA GLY A 530 11.66 6.67 15.33
C GLY A 530 11.07 8.08 15.51
N ILE A 531 9.89 8.34 14.96
CA ILE A 531 9.14 9.60 15.19
C ILE A 531 8.74 9.71 16.67
N MET A 532 8.20 8.63 17.26
CA MET A 532 7.80 8.59 18.67
C MET A 532 8.97 8.87 19.61
N LYS A 533 10.15 8.29 19.33
CA LYS A 533 11.41 8.59 20.01
C LYS A 533 11.74 10.07 19.91
N LYS A 534 11.64 10.63 18.71
CA LYS A 534 11.98 12.03 18.45
C LYS A 534 11.09 13.01 19.22
N VAL A 535 9.82 12.66 19.44
CA VAL A 535 8.86 13.47 20.23
C VAL A 535 8.83 13.11 21.71
N GLY A 536 9.61 12.11 22.16
CA GLY A 536 9.64 11.66 23.56
C GLY A 536 8.37 10.96 24.00
N ARG A 537 7.82 10.09 23.15
CA ARG A 537 6.59 9.31 23.40
C ARG A 537 6.77 7.81 23.17
N ASP A 538 8.00 7.31 23.23
CA ASP A 538 8.34 5.89 23.05
C ASP A 538 8.47 5.10 24.37
N ASP A 539 8.40 5.75 25.52
CA ASP A 539 8.47 5.13 26.84
C ASP A 539 7.19 5.34 27.68
N ALA A 540 7.12 4.63 28.80
CA ALA A 540 6.01 4.70 29.74
C ALA A 540 6.03 5.97 30.64
N GLY A 541 6.94 6.91 30.37
CA GLY A 541 7.21 8.04 31.25
C GLY A 541 7.81 7.63 32.59
N GLU A 542 8.05 8.62 33.46
CA GLU A 542 8.45 8.38 34.85
C GLU A 542 7.28 7.83 35.68
N GLU A 543 7.59 6.98 36.67
CA GLU A 543 6.63 6.32 37.54
C GLU A 543 5.70 7.36 38.23
N GLY A 544 4.41 7.33 37.92
CA GLY A 544 3.40 8.30 38.41
C GLY A 544 3.07 9.46 37.46
N SER A 545 3.74 9.57 36.30
CA SER A 545 3.38 10.52 35.25
C SER A 545 2.31 9.94 34.32
N ARG A 546 1.34 10.77 33.90
CA ARG A 546 0.33 10.36 32.93
C ARG A 546 0.93 10.38 31.53
N ILE A 547 1.10 9.22 30.92
CA ILE A 547 1.53 9.12 29.51
C ILE A 547 0.45 9.78 28.64
N PRO A 548 0.79 10.83 27.86
CA PRO A 548 -0.18 11.45 26.97
C PRO A 548 -0.54 10.47 25.86
N ARG A 549 -1.85 10.36 25.59
CA ARG A 549 -2.32 9.55 24.48
C ARG A 549 -1.71 10.08 23.18
N THR A 550 -1.32 9.18 22.31
CA THR A 550 -0.57 9.46 21.10
C THR A 550 -1.26 8.79 19.93
N VAL A 551 -1.68 9.58 18.95
CA VAL A 551 -2.37 9.07 17.77
C VAL A 551 -1.50 9.26 16.55
N ILE A 552 -1.36 8.19 15.76
CA ILE A 552 -0.70 8.21 14.45
C ILE A 552 -1.80 8.06 13.40
N ALA A 553 -1.98 9.11 12.60
CA ALA A 553 -2.87 9.10 11.46
C ALA A 553 -2.19 8.36 10.29
N MET A 554 -2.86 7.36 9.72
CA MET A 554 -2.35 6.58 8.61
C MET A 554 -3.25 6.79 7.39
N ASP A 555 -2.65 6.91 6.22
CA ASP A 555 -3.35 6.97 4.94
C ASP A 555 -2.55 6.20 3.86
N GLY A 556 -3.14 6.01 2.70
CA GLY A 556 -2.55 5.37 1.54
C GLY A 556 -3.03 3.93 1.31
N GLY A 557 -3.22 3.60 0.04
CA GLY A 557 -3.84 2.35 -0.38
C GLY A 557 -3.09 1.07 0.04
N LEU A 558 -1.79 1.14 0.33
CA LEU A 558 -1.06 -0.02 0.85
C LEU A 558 -1.49 -0.32 2.29
N TYR A 559 -1.61 0.70 3.15
CA TYR A 559 -2.10 0.51 4.51
C TYR A 559 -3.60 0.24 4.55
N GLU A 560 -4.39 0.90 3.70
CA GLU A 560 -5.84 0.75 3.66
C GLU A 560 -6.30 -0.63 3.18
N HIS A 561 -5.74 -1.10 2.05
CA HIS A 561 -6.26 -2.29 1.38
C HIS A 561 -5.42 -3.55 1.62
N TYR A 562 -4.14 -3.42 1.96
CA TYR A 562 -3.27 -4.58 2.22
C TYR A 562 -3.30 -4.95 3.71
N ALA A 563 -4.31 -5.75 4.10
CA ALA A 563 -4.57 -6.12 5.50
C ALA A 563 -3.35 -6.69 6.26
N MET A 564 -2.49 -7.46 5.57
CA MET A 564 -1.28 -7.98 6.19
C MET A 564 -0.26 -6.88 6.53
N VAL A 565 -0.11 -5.87 5.68
CA VAL A 565 0.83 -4.76 5.93
C VAL A 565 0.32 -3.92 7.10
N SER A 566 -0.95 -3.55 7.11
CA SER A 566 -1.53 -2.77 8.22
C SER A 566 -1.47 -3.53 9.56
N ALA A 567 -1.80 -4.82 9.57
CA ALA A 567 -1.65 -5.66 10.75
C ALA A 567 -0.18 -5.75 11.20
N THR A 568 0.75 -5.93 10.26
CA THR A 568 2.19 -5.99 10.56
C THR A 568 2.69 -4.69 11.18
N VAL A 569 2.28 -3.52 10.65
CA VAL A 569 2.64 -2.21 11.21
C VAL A 569 2.17 -2.11 12.66
N GLN A 570 0.88 -2.36 12.93
CA GLN A 570 0.30 -2.25 14.27
C GLN A 570 0.95 -3.22 15.27
N CYS A 571 1.08 -4.50 14.91
CA CYS A 571 1.70 -5.50 15.78
C CYS A 571 3.17 -5.17 16.06
N THR A 572 3.91 -4.67 15.08
CA THR A 572 5.34 -4.38 15.23
C THR A 572 5.58 -3.12 16.07
N VAL A 573 4.76 -2.08 15.92
CA VAL A 573 4.81 -0.91 16.82
C VAL A 573 4.59 -1.37 18.27
N LYS A 574 3.58 -2.21 18.51
CA LYS A 574 3.32 -2.80 19.84
C LYS A 574 4.51 -3.59 20.37
N GLU A 575 5.09 -4.45 19.54
CA GLU A 575 6.25 -5.28 19.89
C GLU A 575 7.48 -4.42 20.25
N MET A 576 7.70 -3.31 19.54
CA MET A 576 8.84 -2.43 19.75
C MET A 576 8.73 -1.59 21.02
N LEU A 577 7.54 -1.05 21.31
CA LEU A 577 7.26 -0.17 22.45
C LEU A 577 7.06 -0.95 23.76
N GLY A 578 6.60 -2.20 23.71
CA GLY A 578 6.19 -2.95 24.89
C GLY A 578 4.77 -2.60 25.36
N GLU A 579 4.24 -3.36 26.31
CA GLU A 579 2.82 -3.29 26.67
C GLU A 579 2.41 -1.96 27.31
N GLU A 580 3.23 -1.42 28.20
CA GLU A 580 2.94 -0.19 28.95
C GLU A 580 2.87 1.04 28.03
N ALA A 581 3.92 1.30 27.25
CA ALA A 581 3.94 2.43 26.33
C ALA A 581 2.85 2.30 25.24
N THR A 582 2.61 1.08 24.73
CA THR A 582 1.59 0.84 23.70
C THR A 582 0.17 1.17 24.16
N ALA A 583 -0.14 1.06 25.46
CA ALA A 583 -1.47 1.39 25.98
C ALA A 583 -1.89 2.85 25.70
N SER A 584 -0.91 3.74 25.51
CA SER A 584 -1.13 5.14 25.17
C SER A 584 -1.19 5.42 23.66
N VAL A 585 -0.89 4.44 22.80
CA VAL A 585 -0.68 4.64 21.35
C VAL A 585 -1.84 4.09 20.55
N VAL A 586 -2.37 4.91 19.64
CA VAL A 586 -3.42 4.50 18.72
C VAL A 586 -3.01 4.82 17.29
N ILE A 587 -3.06 3.81 16.42
CA ILE A 587 -2.86 4.00 14.98
C ILE A 587 -4.24 3.99 14.33
N LYS A 588 -4.62 5.09 13.67
CA LYS A 588 -5.95 5.26 13.07
C LYS A 588 -5.84 5.53 11.58
N MET A 589 -6.82 5.06 10.82
CA MET A 589 -6.98 5.50 9.44
C MET A 589 -7.47 6.94 9.43
N ALA A 590 -6.84 7.79 8.61
CA ALA A 590 -7.26 9.16 8.36
C ALA A 590 -7.51 9.31 6.85
N ASN A 591 -8.75 9.08 6.45
CA ASN A 591 -9.14 9.11 5.04
C ASN A 591 -9.12 10.54 4.50
N ASP A 592 -8.71 10.67 3.24
CA ASP A 592 -8.78 11.91 2.44
C ASP A 592 -7.98 13.09 3.00
N GLY A 593 -6.77 12.82 3.47
CA GLY A 593 -5.87 13.85 3.99
C GLY A 593 -5.52 14.96 2.98
N SER A 594 -5.26 14.57 1.72
CA SER A 594 -4.94 15.53 0.65
C SER A 594 -6.14 16.38 0.22
N GLY A 595 -7.37 15.92 0.50
CA GLY A 595 -8.61 16.63 0.21
C GLY A 595 -9.10 17.43 1.40
N VAL A 596 -9.88 16.79 2.28
CA VAL A 596 -10.49 17.41 3.46
C VAL A 596 -9.44 18.06 4.37
N GLY A 597 -8.29 17.40 4.57
CA GLY A 597 -7.21 17.95 5.40
C GLY A 597 -6.67 19.29 4.90
N ALA A 598 -6.60 19.49 3.58
CA ALA A 598 -6.19 20.77 3.01
C ALA A 598 -7.25 21.86 3.19
N ALA A 599 -8.54 21.52 3.07
CA ALA A 599 -9.62 22.47 3.33
C ALA A 599 -9.66 22.88 4.81
N LEU A 600 -9.36 21.96 5.73
CA LEU A 600 -9.23 22.24 7.16
C LEU A 600 -8.00 23.12 7.47
N LEU A 601 -6.90 22.95 6.73
CA LEU A 601 -5.75 23.86 6.82
C LEU A 601 -6.08 25.26 6.32
N ALA A 602 -6.87 25.37 5.24
CA ALA A 602 -7.40 26.65 4.81
C ALA A 602 -8.31 27.30 5.87
N ALA A 603 -9.08 26.50 6.59
CA ALA A 603 -9.93 26.97 7.69
C ALA A 603 -9.13 27.48 8.89
N SER A 604 -8.17 26.69 9.38
CA SER A 604 -7.30 27.06 10.52
C SER A 604 -6.36 28.24 10.23
N HIS A 605 -6.12 28.55 8.95
CA HIS A 605 -5.35 29.71 8.51
C HIS A 605 -6.24 30.74 7.78
N SER A 606 -7.53 30.72 8.06
CA SER A 606 -8.48 31.66 7.46
C SER A 606 -8.10 33.09 7.79
N GLN A 607 -8.20 33.97 6.81
CA GLN A 607 -8.04 35.41 7.03
C GLN A 607 -9.13 36.02 7.93
N TYR A 608 -10.19 35.26 8.23
CA TYR A 608 -11.30 35.69 9.06
C TYR A 608 -11.22 35.20 10.51
N LEU A 609 -10.20 34.41 10.87
CA LEU A 609 -10.08 33.79 12.21
C LEU A 609 -10.08 34.82 13.35
N GLU A 610 -9.29 35.90 13.21
CA GLU A 610 -9.17 36.92 14.26
C GLU A 610 -10.45 37.76 14.42
N LEU A 611 -11.20 37.94 13.33
CA LEU A 611 -12.49 38.64 13.36
C LEU A 611 -13.55 37.80 14.10
N GLU A 612 -13.51 36.48 13.93
CA GLU A 612 -14.43 35.55 14.58
C GLU A 612 -14.13 35.37 16.07
N GLN A 613 -12.86 35.39 16.48
CA GLN A 613 -12.46 35.29 17.89
C GLN A 613 -12.74 36.57 18.70
N SER A 614 -13.02 37.69 18.02
CA SER A 614 -13.33 38.99 18.64
C SER A 614 -14.83 39.26 18.83
N GLN A 615 -15.68 38.34 18.40
CA GLN A 615 -17.14 38.33 18.60
C GLN A 615 -17.53 37.28 19.63
#